data_AF-J9DRI1-F1
#
_entry.id   AF-J9DRI1-F1
#
_cell.length_a   1.000
_cell.length_b   1.000
_cell.length_c   1.000
_cell.angle_alpha   90.00
_cell.angle_beta   90.00
_cell.angle_gamma   90.00
#
_symmetry.space_group_name_H-M   'P 1'
#
loop_
_entity.id
_entity.type
_entity.pdbx_description
1 polymer ?
#
loop_
_entity_poly.entity_id
_entity_poly.type
_entity_poly.pdbx_seq_one_letter_code
_entity_poly.pdbx_strand_id
1 'polypeptide(L)'
;MTLKKFNIFKKVQKYNDDGDISAVFETSLVLRSSKYPEKSTKLVLNFLKYPKEDAISMFIITVKSKLKQNIYSVFDATLNLQMIDKTDSKIVSGDLYIVYGKIVNKILLVETIKRVNFFEICRGLLEK
;
A
#
# COMPACT_ATOMS: atom_id res chain seq x y z
N MET A 1 -35.43 23.44 7.72
CA MET A 1 -34.56 22.25 7.56
C MET A 1 -34.81 21.69 6.17
N THR A 2 -33.93 22.00 5.21
CA THR A 2 -34.21 21.83 3.78
C THR A 2 -33.12 20.95 3.16
N LEU A 3 -33.44 19.69 2.88
CA LEU A 3 -32.54 18.75 2.19
C LEU A 3 -32.59 19.04 0.69
N LYS A 4 -31.54 19.68 0.15
CA LYS A 4 -31.33 19.77 -1.30
C LYS A 4 -30.70 18.46 -1.79
N LYS A 5 -31.49 17.68 -2.53
CA LYS A 5 -31.03 16.56 -3.37
C LYS A 5 -30.05 17.09 -4.42
N PHE A 6 -28.81 16.59 -4.40
CA PHE A 6 -27.86 16.80 -5.49
C PHE A 6 -28.11 15.77 -6.59
N ASN A 7 -28.59 16.24 -7.74
CA ASN A 7 -28.59 15.51 -9.00
C ASN A 7 -27.17 15.49 -9.56
N ILE A 8 -26.52 14.33 -9.60
CA ILE A 8 -25.26 14.14 -10.34
C ILE A 8 -25.37 12.90 -11.22
N PHE A 9 -25.99 13.08 -12.37
CA PHE A 9 -25.83 12.29 -13.60
C PHE A 9 -25.89 13.36 -14.70
N LYS A 10 -25.01 13.49 -15.69
CA LYS A 10 -24.07 12.59 -16.37
C LYS A 10 -23.09 13.48 -17.14
N LYS A 11 -21.82 13.10 -17.19
CA LYS A 11 -21.04 13.17 -18.43
C LYS A 11 -20.05 12.01 -18.42
N VAL A 12 -20.55 10.84 -18.78
CA VAL A 12 -19.69 9.70 -19.11
C VAL A 12 -19.19 9.96 -20.53
N GLN A 13 -17.94 10.41 -20.65
CA GLN A 13 -17.22 10.37 -21.92
C GLN A 13 -17.00 8.89 -22.27
N LYS A 14 -17.52 8.47 -23.43
CA LYS A 14 -17.14 7.20 -24.04
C LYS A 14 -15.67 7.28 -24.43
N TYR A 15 -14.83 6.48 -23.79
CA TYR A 15 -13.50 6.16 -24.29
C TYR A 15 -13.61 4.89 -25.12
N ASN A 16 -13.09 4.97 -26.35
CA ASN A 16 -12.99 3.83 -27.25
C ASN A 16 -11.95 2.85 -26.70
N ASP A 17 -12.23 1.56 -26.96
CA ASP A 17 -11.37 0.40 -26.75
C ASP A 17 -9.95 0.60 -27.32
N ASP A 18 -9.01 -0.16 -26.74
CA ASP A 18 -7.59 -0.32 -27.09
C ASP A 18 -6.60 0.62 -26.38
N GLY A 19 -6.40 0.41 -25.07
CA GLY A 19 -5.29 1.05 -24.36
C GLY A 19 -5.30 0.82 -22.84
N ASP A 20 -4.51 -0.16 -22.41
CA ASP A 20 -3.85 -0.26 -21.11
C ASP A 20 -4.59 0.33 -19.87
N ILE A 21 -5.33 -0.53 -19.16
CA ILE A 21 -6.10 -0.21 -17.94
C ILE A 21 -5.19 0.17 -16.76
N SER A 22 -3.87 0.01 -16.89
CA SER A 22 -2.88 0.37 -15.86
C SER A 22 -2.89 1.87 -15.50
N ALA A 23 -3.25 2.76 -16.43
CA ALA A 23 -3.32 4.20 -16.18
C ALA A 23 -4.49 4.63 -15.28
N VAL A 24 -5.54 3.81 -15.14
CA VAL A 24 -6.70 4.15 -14.27
C VAL A 24 -6.40 3.85 -12.80
N PHE A 25 -5.52 2.89 -12.53
CA PHE A 25 -5.02 2.61 -11.17
C PHE A 25 -3.87 3.53 -10.74
N GLU A 26 -3.32 4.36 -11.64
CA GLU A 26 -2.45 5.49 -11.29
C GLU A 26 -3.20 6.66 -10.63
N THR A 27 -4.49 6.50 -10.34
CA THR A 27 -5.17 7.34 -9.36
C THR A 27 -4.69 6.98 -7.96
N SER A 28 -3.48 7.46 -7.68
CA SER A 28 -3.03 7.87 -6.35
C SER A 28 -4.24 8.24 -5.49
N LEU A 29 -4.30 7.73 -4.26
CA LEU A 29 -5.20 8.20 -3.21
C LEU A 29 -5.06 9.72 -3.07
N VAL A 30 -5.77 10.49 -3.88
CA VAL A 30 -5.81 11.94 -3.78
C VAL A 30 -6.70 12.25 -2.59
N LEU A 31 -6.08 12.32 -1.42
CA LEU A 31 -6.69 12.94 -0.24
C LEU A 31 -6.99 14.39 -0.59
N ARG A 32 -8.27 14.69 -0.85
CA ARG A 32 -8.79 16.06 -1.04
C ARG A 32 -8.84 16.80 0.29
N SER A 33 -7.68 17.03 0.90
CA SER A 33 -7.52 17.88 2.09
C SER A 33 -6.75 19.14 1.70
N SER A 34 -7.18 20.30 2.20
CA SER A 34 -6.54 21.60 1.96
C SER A 34 -5.24 21.83 2.74
N LYS A 35 -4.79 20.85 3.53
CA LYS A 35 -3.47 20.85 4.18
C LYS A 35 -2.71 19.59 3.74
N TYR A 36 -1.93 19.71 2.66
CA TYR A 36 -0.96 18.70 2.26
C TYR A 36 0.21 18.63 3.25
N PRO A 37 0.92 17.48 3.36
CA PRO A 37 2.16 17.39 4.14
C PRO A 37 3.16 18.47 3.70
N GLU A 38 3.84 19.12 4.65
CA GLU A 38 4.84 20.14 4.37
C GLU A 38 6.04 19.62 3.54
N LYS A 39 6.61 20.53 2.75
CA LYS A 39 7.66 20.33 1.73
C LYS A 39 8.99 19.85 2.33
N SER A 40 9.22 18.54 2.49
CA SER A 40 10.58 17.97 2.28
C SER A 40 10.69 16.45 2.43
N THR A 41 9.70 15.74 2.98
CA THR A 41 9.82 14.29 3.14
C THR A 41 9.17 13.56 1.96
N LYS A 42 9.98 13.16 0.97
CA LYS A 42 9.51 12.30 -0.12
C LYS A 42 9.24 10.90 0.43
N LEU A 43 7.97 10.53 0.59
CA LEU A 43 7.58 9.14 0.83
C LEU A 43 7.75 8.36 -0.48
N VAL A 44 8.70 7.43 -0.51
CA VAL A 44 8.88 6.53 -1.66
C VAL A 44 8.30 5.17 -1.31
N LEU A 45 7.15 4.87 -1.90
CA LEU A 45 6.51 3.56 -1.83
C LEU A 45 7.01 2.71 -2.99
N ASN A 46 7.47 1.50 -2.71
CA ASN A 46 7.86 0.55 -3.74
C ASN A 46 6.82 -0.55 -3.83
N PHE A 47 6.61 -1.04 -5.05
CA PHE A 47 5.80 -2.21 -5.33
C PHE A 47 6.68 -3.45 -5.40
N LEU A 48 6.15 -4.57 -4.95
CA LEU A 48 6.84 -5.86 -4.96
C LEU A 48 7.28 -6.27 -6.37
N LYS A 49 6.55 -5.85 -7.41
CA LYS A 49 6.89 -6.16 -8.82
C LYS A 49 8.10 -5.42 -9.34
N TYR A 50 8.38 -4.26 -8.77
CA TYR A 50 9.43 -3.35 -9.24
C TYR A 50 10.37 -2.98 -8.09
N PRO A 51 11.04 -3.97 -7.45
CA PRO A 51 12.01 -3.66 -6.42
C PRO A 51 13.20 -2.93 -7.03
N LYS A 52 13.81 -2.03 -6.25
CA LYS A 52 15.15 -1.56 -6.58
C LYS A 52 16.13 -2.72 -6.45
N GLU A 53 16.95 -2.92 -7.47
CA GLU A 53 18.03 -3.90 -7.44
C GLU A 53 18.98 -3.59 -6.28
N ASP A 54 19.34 -4.64 -5.56
CA ASP A 54 20.29 -4.61 -4.45
C ASP A 54 20.08 -3.62 -3.30
N ALA A 55 18.89 -3.01 -3.19
CA ALA A 55 18.60 -2.00 -2.17
C ALA A 55 17.50 -2.42 -1.18
N ILE A 56 17.63 -1.99 0.07
CA ILE A 56 16.53 -2.01 1.03
C ILE A 56 15.50 -0.96 0.61
N SER A 57 14.26 -1.39 0.48
CA SER A 57 13.14 -0.56 0.04
C SER A 57 11.98 -0.69 1.03
N MET A 58 11.15 0.35 1.09
CA MET A 58 9.91 0.33 1.85
C MET A 58 8.75 -0.18 0.98
N PHE A 59 8.02 -1.15 1.51
CA PHE A 59 6.84 -1.75 0.91
C PHE A 59 5.65 -1.66 1.87
N ILE A 60 4.44 -1.54 1.32
CA ILE A 60 3.20 -1.76 2.06
C ILE A 60 2.62 -3.08 1.57
N ILE A 61 2.49 -4.05 2.46
CA ILE A 61 2.08 -5.40 2.10
C ILE A 61 0.97 -5.91 3.02
N THR A 62 0.11 -6.75 2.48
CA THR A 62 -0.87 -7.52 3.24
C THR A 62 -0.35 -8.94 3.44
N VAL A 63 -0.45 -9.45 4.67
CA VAL A 63 -0.09 -10.83 4.96
C VAL A 63 -1.29 -11.73 4.65
N LYS A 64 -1.15 -12.65 3.70
CA LYS A 64 -2.22 -13.56 3.30
C LYS A 64 -2.34 -14.73 4.27
N SER A 65 -1.24 -15.42 4.53
CA SER A 65 -1.20 -16.60 5.41
C SER A 65 0.22 -16.89 5.88
N LYS A 66 0.33 -17.55 7.04
CA LYS A 66 1.58 -18.15 7.51
C LYS A 66 1.79 -19.49 6.80
N LEU A 67 2.95 -19.67 6.17
CA LEU A 67 3.30 -20.91 5.46
C LEU A 67 4.12 -21.84 6.34
N LYS A 68 5.14 -21.30 7.01
CA LYS A 68 6.02 -22.01 7.95
C LYS A 68 6.46 -21.06 9.07
N GLN A 69 7.31 -21.54 9.99
CA GLN A 69 7.97 -20.66 10.94
C GLN A 69 8.72 -19.57 10.17
N ASN A 70 8.41 -18.31 10.49
CA ASN A 70 8.99 -17.11 9.90
C ASN A 70 8.81 -16.94 8.38
N ILE A 71 7.97 -17.77 7.74
CA ILE A 71 7.69 -17.67 6.30
C ILE A 71 6.20 -17.42 6.07
N TYR A 72 5.91 -16.38 5.30
CA TYR A 72 4.56 -15.89 5.06
C TYR A 72 4.30 -15.71 3.58
N SER A 73 3.07 -15.96 3.13
CA SER A 73 2.60 -15.48 1.84
C SER A 73 2.11 -14.06 2.02
N VAL A 74 2.63 -13.14 1.21
CA VAL A 74 2.30 -11.71 1.27
C VAL A 74 2.00 -11.18 -0.12
N PHE A 75 1.29 -10.06 -0.18
CA PHE A 75 0.96 -9.42 -1.44
C PHE A 75 0.81 -7.92 -1.32
N ASP A 76 0.96 -7.25 -2.45
CA ASP A 76 0.53 -5.89 -2.66
C ASP A 76 -0.39 -5.83 -3.90
N ALA A 77 -0.66 -4.63 -4.42
CA ALA A 77 -1.50 -4.47 -5.61
C ALA A 77 -0.90 -5.08 -6.89
N THR A 78 0.38 -5.47 -6.88
CA THR A 78 1.12 -5.87 -8.08
C THR A 78 1.42 -7.35 -8.15
N LEU A 79 1.75 -8.00 -7.03
CA LEU A 79 1.99 -9.45 -6.99
C LEU A 79 1.88 -10.08 -5.60
N ASN A 80 1.84 -11.41 -5.60
CA ASN A 80 1.94 -12.25 -4.41
C ASN A 80 3.32 -12.93 -4.37
N LEU A 81 4.03 -12.86 -3.23
CA LEU A 81 5.30 -13.57 -3.03
C LEU A 81 5.45 -14.14 -1.62
N GLN A 82 6.59 -14.80 -1.38
CA GLN A 82 6.97 -15.27 -0.05
C GLN A 82 7.83 -14.23 0.68
N MET A 83 7.51 -14.01 1.94
CA MET A 83 8.27 -13.17 2.85
C MET A 83 8.93 -14.03 3.92
N ILE A 84 10.18 -13.73 4.25
CA ILE A 84 10.90 -14.30 5.39
C ILE A 84 11.11 -13.21 6.43
N ASP A 85 10.52 -13.39 7.61
CA ASP A 85 10.66 -12.48 8.75
C ASP A 85 11.85 -12.87 9.63
N LYS A 86 12.82 -11.97 9.80
CA LYS A 86 13.98 -12.15 10.68
C LYS A 86 13.82 -11.48 12.05
N THR A 87 12.72 -10.77 12.28
CA THR A 87 12.55 -9.84 13.40
C THR A 87 11.79 -10.41 14.60
N ASP A 88 11.43 -11.70 14.56
CA ASP A 88 10.57 -12.39 15.54
C ASP A 88 9.24 -11.67 15.80
N SER A 89 8.71 -10.98 14.77
CA SER A 89 7.48 -10.22 14.89
C SER A 89 6.25 -11.13 14.98
N LYS A 90 5.29 -10.75 15.82
CA LYS A 90 3.97 -11.43 15.88
C LYS A 90 3.10 -10.99 14.69
N ILE A 91 3.35 -11.59 13.54
CA ILE A 91 2.63 -11.32 12.30
C ILE A 91 1.29 -12.05 12.29
N VAL A 92 0.23 -11.28 12.04
CA VAL A 92 -1.16 -11.72 11.92
C VAL A 92 -1.60 -11.69 10.45
N SER A 93 -2.27 -12.74 9.99
CA SER A 93 -2.80 -12.83 8.63
C SER A 93 -4.04 -11.96 8.46
N GLY A 94 -4.21 -11.39 7.27
CA GLY A 94 -5.26 -10.41 6.94
C GLY A 94 -4.87 -8.96 7.25
N ASP A 95 -3.78 -8.73 8.00
CA ASP A 95 -3.34 -7.39 8.37
C ASP A 95 -2.36 -6.78 7.35
N LEU A 96 -2.34 -5.44 7.36
CA LEU A 96 -1.45 -4.61 6.57
C LEU A 96 -0.19 -4.23 7.37
N TYR A 97 0.96 -4.27 6.70
CA TYR A 97 2.26 -3.96 7.30
C TYR A 97 3.07 -3.03 6.41
N ILE A 98 3.83 -2.14 7.05
CA ILE A 98 4.95 -1.44 6.43
C ILE A 98 6.18 -2.30 6.67
N VAL A 99 6.86 -2.64 5.58
CA VAL A 99 8.05 -3.50 5.60
C VAL A 99 9.22 -2.77 4.97
N TYR A 100 10.36 -2.80 5.64
CA TYR A 100 11.65 -2.47 5.07
C TYR A 100 12.39 -3.78 4.81
N GLY A 101 12.76 -4.00 3.56
CA GLY A 101 13.40 -5.25 3.16
C GLY A 101 13.98 -5.19 1.76
N LYS A 102 14.56 -6.32 1.37
CA LYS A 102 15.14 -6.52 0.03
C LYS A 102 14.46 -7.71 -0.63
N ILE A 103 14.17 -7.60 -1.93
CA ILE A 103 13.69 -8.74 -2.72
C ILE A 103 14.87 -9.44 -3.35
N VAL A 104 15.03 -10.74 -3.07
CA VAL A 104 16.07 -11.61 -3.64
C VAL A 104 15.38 -12.85 -4.20
N ASN A 105 15.58 -13.17 -5.48
CA ASN A 105 14.99 -14.35 -6.12
C ASN A 105 13.46 -14.47 -5.88
N LYS A 106 12.73 -13.36 -5.99
CA LYS A 106 11.27 -13.25 -5.74
C LYS A 106 10.85 -13.54 -4.28
N ILE A 107 11.77 -13.48 -3.33
CA ILE A 107 11.50 -13.61 -1.89
C ILE A 107 11.80 -12.26 -1.23
N LEU A 108 10.88 -11.77 -0.40
CA LEU A 108 11.08 -10.57 0.41
C LEU A 108 11.77 -10.95 1.72
N LEU A 109 13.01 -10.49 1.89
CA LEU A 109 13.77 -10.60 3.12
C LEU A 109 13.51 -9.36 3.97
N VAL A 110 12.91 -9.56 5.15
CA VAL A 110 12.51 -8.47 6.05
C VAL A 110 13.68 -8.08 6.95
N GLU A 111 13.97 -6.79 7.00
CA GLU A 111 14.89 -6.18 7.97
C GLU A 111 14.12 -5.44 9.08
N THR A 112 12.96 -4.86 8.75
CA THR A 112 12.06 -4.25 9.72
C THR A 112 10.62 -4.39 9.26
N ILE A 113 9.70 -4.65 10.19
CA ILE A 113 8.26 -4.75 9.92
C ILE A 113 7.47 -4.03 11.00
N LYS A 114 6.44 -3.28 10.59
CA LYS A 114 5.52 -2.58 11.48
C LYS A 114 4.09 -2.78 10.99
N ARG A 115 3.21 -3.24 11.88
CA ARG A 115 1.78 -3.33 11.59
C ARG A 115 1.20 -1.93 11.40
N VAL A 116 0.39 -1.74 10.36
CA VAL A 116 -0.33 -0.49 10.13
C VAL A 116 -1.50 -0.42 11.10
N ASN A 117 -1.49 0.59 11.98
CA ASN A 117 -2.62 0.90 12.85
C ASN A 117 -3.44 2.04 12.24
N PHE A 118 -4.54 1.70 11.56
CA PHE A 118 -5.42 2.69 10.94
C PHE A 118 -6.04 3.65 11.95
N PHE A 119 -6.29 3.21 13.18
CA PHE A 119 -6.83 4.07 14.22
C PHE A 119 -5.86 5.20 14.57
N GLU A 120 -4.57 4.90 14.72
CA GLU A 120 -3.52 5.91 14.96
C GLU A 120 -3.40 6.88 13.79
N ILE A 121 -3.45 6.38 12.56
CA ILE A 121 -3.40 7.22 11.34
C ILE A 121 -4.59 8.17 11.32
N CYS A 122 -5.81 7.66 11.49
CA CYS A 122 -7.02 8.47 11.47
C CYS A 122 -7.03 9.49 12.61
N ARG A 123 -6.61 9.10 13.82
CA ARG A 123 -6.53 10.01 14.97
C ARG A 123 -5.56 11.16 14.70
N GLY A 124 -4.37 10.88 14.15
CA GLY A 124 -3.39 11.92 13.82
C GLY A 124 -3.84 12.90 12.72
N LEU A 125 -4.86 12.53 11.94
CA LEU A 125 -5.50 13.43 10.95
C LEU A 125 -6.57 14.34 11.56
N LEU A 126 -7.18 13.95 12.70
CA LEU A 126 -8.23 14.71 13.37
C LEU A 126 -7.70 15.76 14.35
N GLU A 127 -6.46 15.59 14.85
CA GLU A 127 -5.82 16.47 15.84
C GLU A 127 -5.05 17.67 15.19
N LYS A 128 -5.38 18.07 13.95
CA LYS A 128 -4.71 19.16 13.18
C LYS A 128 -5.69 20.15 12.53
#